data_AF-A0A433VJH7-F1
#
_entry.id   AF-A0A433VJH7-F1
#
_cell.length_a   1.000
_cell.length_b   1.000
_cell.length_c   1.000
_cell.angle_alpha   90.00
_cell.angle_beta   90.00
_cell.angle_gamma   90.00
#
_symmetry.space_group_name_H-M   'P 1'
#
loop_
_entity.id
_entity.type
_entity.pdbx_description
1 polymer ?
#
loop_
_entity_poly.entity_id
_entity_poly.type
_entity_poly.pdbx_seq_one_letter_code
_entity_poly.pdbx_strand_id
1 'polypeptide(L)'
;MGPGMYWILPFIDQKAQVDIRTKTVNIEPQETVTADSVTIRVNAVLFYRILDPSKAINKVENYQVAVYQAALTTLRNVVGQNILDDVLQNRDKINVKVQEIVDEITEPWGIVIERVEMKDVEIPTSMQRAMAS
;
A
#
# COMPACT_ATOMS: atom_id res chain seq x y z
N MET A 1 -8.96 -23.40 51.25
CA MET A 1 -9.05 -22.53 50.05
C MET A 1 -7.80 -22.79 49.24
N GLY A 2 -7.95 -23.62 48.20
CA GLY A 2 -6.87 -24.36 47.56
C GLY A 2 -5.97 -23.53 46.65
N PRO A 3 -4.77 -24.04 46.33
CA PRO A 3 -3.87 -23.42 45.37
C PRO A 3 -4.50 -23.51 43.98
N GLY A 4 -4.87 -22.36 43.41
CA GLY A 4 -5.36 -22.27 42.05
C GLY A 4 -4.26 -22.64 41.07
N MET A 5 -4.40 -23.80 40.43
CA MET A 5 -3.58 -24.19 39.30
C MET A 5 -3.99 -23.32 38.10
N TYR A 6 -3.24 -22.27 37.82
CA TYR A 6 -3.36 -21.54 36.56
C TYR A 6 -2.73 -22.37 35.45
N TRP A 7 -3.56 -23.08 34.67
CA TRP A 7 -3.13 -23.73 33.44
C TRP A 7 -2.92 -22.66 32.36
N ILE A 8 -1.72 -22.11 32.28
CA ILE A 8 -1.28 -21.34 31.10
C ILE A 8 -0.92 -22.40 30.05
N LEU A 9 -1.77 -22.60 29.04
CA LEU A 9 -1.48 -23.48 27.90
C LEU A 9 -0.30 -22.88 27.09
N PRO A 10 0.91 -23.47 27.12
CA PRO A 10 2.12 -22.80 26.63
C PRO A 10 2.41 -23.01 25.13
N PHE A 11 1.41 -23.40 24.32
CA PHE A 11 1.67 -23.94 22.97
C PHE A 11 1.11 -23.14 21.78
N ILE A 12 0.48 -21.98 21.98
CA ILE A 12 0.15 -21.06 20.88
C ILE A 12 0.41 -19.61 21.30
N ASP A 13 1.58 -19.34 21.85
CA ASP A 13 2.05 -17.97 21.94
C ASP A 13 3.41 -17.92 21.24
N GLN A 14 3.35 -18.04 19.92
CA GLN A 14 4.46 -17.62 19.08
C GLN A 14 4.63 -16.14 19.39
N LYS A 15 5.62 -15.78 20.22
CA LYS A 15 6.01 -14.39 20.46
C LYS A 15 6.48 -13.80 19.13
N ALA A 16 5.53 -13.38 18.31
CA ALA A 16 5.78 -12.61 17.12
C ALA A 16 6.24 -11.24 17.62
N GLN A 17 7.55 -11.03 17.64
CA GLN A 17 8.10 -9.69 17.83
C GLN A 17 7.74 -8.87 16.60
N VAL A 18 6.73 -8.03 16.74
CA VAL A 18 6.27 -7.15 15.67
C VAL A 18 7.03 -5.83 15.76
N ASP A 19 7.77 -5.51 14.70
CA ASP A 19 8.41 -4.20 14.58
C ASP A 19 7.37 -3.12 14.24
N ILE A 20 7.23 -2.15 15.15
CA ILE A 20 6.31 -1.01 15.07
C ILE A 20 6.93 0.22 14.39
N ARG A 21 8.19 0.15 13.94
CA ARG A 21 8.84 1.24 13.20
C ARG A 21 8.24 1.39 11.80
N THR A 22 8.46 2.55 11.19
CA THR A 22 8.15 2.79 9.78
C THR A 22 8.86 1.76 8.91
N LYS A 23 8.06 1.06 8.10
CA LYS A 23 8.50 0.13 7.07
C LYS A 23 8.28 0.76 5.71
N THR A 24 9.27 0.57 4.86
CA THR A 24 9.26 1.02 3.47
C THR A 24 9.07 -0.18 2.57
N VAL A 25 8.07 -0.14 1.69
CA VAL A 25 7.78 -1.21 0.73
C VAL A 25 7.71 -0.61 -0.67
N ASN A 26 8.50 -1.15 -1.59
CA ASN A 26 8.41 -0.79 -3.00
C ASN A 26 7.24 -1.54 -3.63
N ILE A 27 6.39 -0.83 -4.34
CA ILE A 27 5.30 -1.39 -5.16
C ILE A 27 5.88 -1.63 -6.55
N GLU A 28 5.79 -2.88 -7.03
CA GLU A 28 6.35 -3.24 -8.33
C GLU A 28 5.65 -2.48 -9.48
N PRO A 29 6.39 -2.13 -10.55
CA PRO A 29 5.80 -1.45 -11.69
C PRO A 29 4.63 -2.23 -12.30
N GLN A 30 3.50 -1.55 -12.52
CA GLN A 30 2.31 -2.12 -13.14
C GLN A 30 1.98 -1.40 -14.44
N GLU A 31 1.61 -2.17 -15.46
CA GLU A 31 1.01 -1.63 -16.67
C GLU A 31 -0.48 -1.33 -16.42
N THR A 32 -0.88 -0.09 -16.67
CA THR A 32 -2.26 0.38 -16.51
C THR A 32 -2.64 1.33 -17.64
N VAL A 33 -3.94 1.48 -17.86
CA VAL A 33 -4.49 2.39 -18.86
C VAL A 33 -5.18 3.52 -18.12
N THR A 34 -4.78 4.75 -18.42
CA THR A 34 -5.37 5.99 -17.91
C THR A 34 -6.76 6.26 -18.52
N ALA A 35 -7.48 7.24 -17.97
CA ALA A 35 -8.83 7.58 -18.41
C ALA A 35 -8.89 8.06 -19.88
N ASP A 36 -7.80 8.61 -20.41
CA ASP A 36 -7.63 9.06 -21.80
C ASP A 36 -7.01 7.96 -22.70
N SER A 37 -7.08 6.70 -22.28
CA SER A 37 -6.63 5.53 -23.05
C SER A 37 -5.13 5.48 -23.33
N VAL A 38 -4.32 6.14 -22.50
CA VAL A 38 -2.87 6.05 -22.56
C VAL A 38 -2.40 4.91 -21.67
N THR A 39 -1.79 3.88 -22.28
CA THR A 39 -1.07 2.85 -21.55
C THR A 39 0.17 3.45 -20.91
N ILE A 40 0.37 3.26 -19.61
CA ILE A 40 1.57 3.67 -18.88
C ILE A 40 2.03 2.58 -17.92
N ARG A 41 3.28 2.64 -17.50
CA ARG A 41 3.81 1.85 -16.39
C ARG A 41 4.08 2.74 -15.20
N VAL A 42 3.52 2.40 -14.04
CA VAL A 42 3.63 3.20 -12.81
C VAL A 42 4.14 2.34 -11.66
N ASN A 43 5.03 2.89 -10.84
CA ASN A 43 5.46 2.32 -9.57
C ASN A 43 5.38 3.35 -8.43
N ALA A 44 5.48 2.89 -7.20
CA ALA A 44 5.42 3.74 -6.02
C ALA A 44 6.15 3.12 -4.82
N VAL A 45 6.33 3.91 -3.77
CA VAL A 45 6.84 3.46 -2.47
C VAL A 45 5.80 3.74 -1.41
N LEU A 46 5.51 2.74 -0.59
CA LEU A 46 4.61 2.80 0.53
C LEU A 46 5.41 2.90 1.83
N PHE A 47 5.02 3.81 2.70
CA PHE A 47 5.55 3.92 4.06
C PHE A 47 4.40 3.69 5.03
N TYR A 48 4.53 2.66 5.87
CA TYR A 48 3.52 2.33 6.85
C TYR A 48 4.17 1.88 8.16
N ARG A 49 3.40 1.90 9.24
CA ARG A 49 3.81 1.27 10.50
C ARG A 49 2.64 0.59 11.17
N ILE A 50 2.96 -0.27 12.13
CA ILE A 50 1.98 -1.02 12.88
C ILE A 50 1.62 -0.22 14.13
N LEU A 51 0.34 0.14 14.27
CA LEU A 51 -0.21 0.80 15.45
C LEU A 51 -0.63 -0.22 16.51
N ASP A 52 -1.25 -1.32 16.07
CA ASP A 52 -1.78 -2.36 16.95
C ASP A 52 -1.27 -3.73 16.48
N PRO A 53 -0.17 -4.24 17.07
CA PRO A 53 0.38 -5.55 16.73
C PRO A 53 -0.62 -6.70 16.91
N SER A 54 -1.52 -6.60 17.88
CA SER A 54 -2.54 -7.62 18.12
C SER A 54 -3.54 -7.67 16.98
N LYS A 55 -3.98 -6.53 16.44
CA LYS A 55 -4.81 -6.50 15.22
C LYS A 55 -4.02 -7.01 14.01
N ALA A 56 -2.76 -6.61 13.84
CA ALA A 56 -1.96 -6.98 12.68
C ALA A 56 -1.73 -8.49 12.55
N ILE A 57 -1.64 -9.19 13.69
CA ILE A 57 -1.48 -10.66 13.72
C ILE A 57 -2.82 -11.40 13.61
N ASN A 58 -3.88 -10.89 14.27
CA ASN A 58 -5.12 -11.65 14.43
C ASN A 58 -6.20 -11.34 13.38
N LYS A 59 -6.10 -10.20 12.68
CA LYS A 59 -7.15 -9.74 11.73
C LYS A 59 -6.86 -10.08 10.28
N VAL A 60 -5.63 -10.48 9.97
CA VAL A 60 -5.21 -10.83 8.61
C VAL A 60 -4.08 -11.85 8.68
N GLU A 61 -4.13 -12.87 7.81
CA GLU A 61 -3.15 -13.98 7.81
C GLU A 61 -1.72 -13.49 7.58
N ASN A 62 -1.55 -12.61 6.58
CA ASN A 62 -0.28 -11.95 6.31
C ASN A 62 -0.53 -10.46 6.01
N TYR A 63 -0.35 -9.63 7.03
CA TYR A 63 -0.57 -8.19 6.91
C TYR A 63 0.35 -7.54 5.88
N GLN A 64 1.58 -8.02 5.70
CA GLN A 64 2.53 -7.42 4.75
C GLN A 64 2.04 -7.59 3.32
N VAL A 65 1.59 -8.80 2.98
CA VAL A 65 1.02 -9.12 1.67
C VAL A 65 -0.29 -8.37 1.46
N ALA A 66 -1.16 -8.34 2.47
CA ALA A 66 -2.45 -7.66 2.37
C ALA A 66 -2.29 -6.14 2.15
N VAL A 67 -1.40 -5.49 2.90
CA VAL A 67 -1.07 -4.05 2.74
C VAL A 67 -0.46 -3.80 1.35
N TYR A 68 0.47 -4.65 0.91
CA TYR A 68 1.05 -4.54 -0.43
C TYR A 68 -0.02 -4.62 -1.53
N GLN A 69 -0.93 -5.60 -1.44
CA GLN A 69 -1.99 -5.79 -2.42
C GLN A 69 -3.02 -4.67 -2.40
N ALA A 70 -3.35 -4.15 -1.22
CA ALA A 70 -4.22 -2.98 -1.08
C ALA A 70 -3.61 -1.76 -1.78
N ALA A 71 -2.32 -1.51 -1.54
CA ALA A 71 -1.61 -0.40 -2.18
C ALA A 71 -1.49 -0.58 -3.71
N LEU A 72 -1.15 -1.79 -4.16
CA LEU A 72 -1.07 -2.13 -5.59
C LEU A 72 -2.39 -1.89 -6.32
N THR A 73 -3.47 -2.42 -5.77
CA THR A 73 -4.82 -2.32 -6.35
C THR A 73 -5.30 -0.88 -6.37
N THR A 74 -5.10 -0.15 -5.27
CA THR A 74 -5.48 1.26 -5.18
C THR A 74 -4.68 2.13 -6.14
N LEU A 75 -3.35 1.94 -6.23
CA LEU A 75 -2.52 2.69 -7.17
C LEU A 75 -3.02 2.49 -8.60
N ARG A 76 -3.26 1.25 -9.02
CA ARG A 76 -3.80 0.93 -10.35
C ARG A 76 -5.14 1.62 -10.61
N ASN A 77 -6.05 1.55 -9.64
CA ASN A 77 -7.40 2.11 -9.78
C ASN A 77 -7.38 3.65 -9.86
N VAL A 78 -6.65 4.31 -8.96
CA VAL A 78 -6.56 5.78 -8.95
C VAL A 78 -5.91 6.26 -10.24
N VAL A 79 -4.81 5.64 -10.67
CA VAL A 79 -4.17 6.02 -11.94
C VAL A 79 -5.10 5.79 -13.14
N GLY A 80 -5.84 4.69 -13.18
CA GLY A 80 -6.79 4.42 -14.27
C GLY A 80 -8.01 5.36 -14.31
N GLN A 81 -8.35 6.00 -13.19
CA GLN A 81 -9.42 7.00 -13.11
C GLN A 81 -8.98 8.42 -13.48
N ASN A 82 -7.66 8.64 -13.61
CA ASN A 82 -7.11 9.94 -13.96
C ASN A 82 -6.56 9.92 -15.40
N ILE A 83 -6.57 11.08 -16.04
CA ILE A 83 -5.91 11.26 -17.34
C ILE A 83 -4.39 11.32 -17.16
N LEU A 84 -3.62 10.99 -18.20
CA LEU A 84 -2.15 11.01 -18.16
C LEU A 84 -1.59 12.32 -17.59
N ASP A 85 -2.15 13.45 -18.01
CA ASP A 85 -1.67 14.77 -17.60
C ASP A 85 -1.80 15.00 -16.08
N ASP A 86 -2.90 14.57 -15.46
CA ASP A 86 -3.09 14.65 -14.00
C ASP A 86 -2.09 13.73 -13.27
N VAL A 87 -1.80 12.56 -13.86
CA VAL A 87 -0.80 11.61 -13.32
C VAL A 87 0.62 12.19 -13.34
N LEU A 88 0.95 13.00 -14.34
CA LEU A 88 2.27 13.61 -14.47
C LEU A 88 2.40 14.91 -13.66
N GLN A 89 1.41 15.80 -13.74
CA GLN A 89 1.47 17.14 -13.17
C GLN A 89 0.99 17.21 -11.72
N ASN A 90 0.00 16.39 -11.34
CA ASN A 90 -0.66 16.45 -10.03
C ASN A 90 -0.35 15.22 -9.18
N ARG A 91 0.91 14.79 -9.17
CA ARG A 91 1.38 13.60 -8.42
C ARG A 91 1.02 13.65 -6.94
N ASP A 92 1.13 14.82 -6.30
CA ASP A 92 0.82 14.97 -4.87
C ASP A 92 -0.65 14.67 -4.55
N LYS A 93 -1.57 15.11 -5.42
CA LYS A 93 -2.99 14.82 -5.29
C LYS A 93 -3.26 13.31 -5.39
N ILE A 94 -2.59 12.62 -6.31
CA ILE A 94 -2.74 11.17 -6.47
C ILE A 94 -2.09 10.43 -5.29
N ASN A 95 -0.91 10.86 -4.84
CA ASN A 95 -0.24 10.29 -3.67
C ASN A 95 -1.13 10.35 -2.43
N VAL A 96 -1.74 11.50 -2.16
CA VAL A 96 -2.72 11.68 -1.06
C VAL A 96 -3.91 10.75 -1.28
N LYS A 97 -4.47 10.72 -2.49
CA LYS A 97 -5.67 9.91 -2.73
C LYS A 97 -5.43 8.41 -2.53
N VAL A 98 -4.28 7.91 -2.99
CA VAL A 98 -3.88 6.52 -2.78
C VAL A 98 -3.60 6.28 -1.30
N GLN A 99 -2.94 7.19 -0.60
CA GLN A 99 -2.69 7.08 0.83
C GLN A 99 -4.00 6.96 1.63
N GLU A 100 -4.96 7.84 1.41
CA GLU A 100 -6.26 7.84 2.11
C GLU A 100 -7.00 6.49 1.96
N ILE A 101 -7.10 6.00 0.72
CA ILE A 101 -7.83 4.76 0.43
C ILE A 101 -7.10 3.55 1.05
N VAL A 102 -5.77 3.49 0.96
CA VAL A 102 -5.01 2.37 1.55
C VAL A 102 -5.05 2.43 3.07
N ASP A 103 -5.00 3.62 3.67
CA ASP A 103 -5.15 3.79 5.12
C ASP A 103 -6.50 3.28 5.61
N GLU A 104 -7.60 3.66 4.95
CA GLU A 104 -8.95 3.17 5.27
C GLU A 104 -9.04 1.63 5.18
N ILE A 105 -8.45 1.01 4.15
CA ILE A 105 -8.44 -0.45 3.98
C ILE A 105 -7.63 -1.15 5.09
N THR A 106 -6.54 -0.52 5.55
CA THR A 106 -5.55 -1.15 6.44
C THR A 106 -5.77 -0.85 7.93
N GLU A 107 -6.59 0.15 8.25
CA GLU A 107 -6.97 0.53 9.62
C GLU A 107 -7.54 -0.66 10.44
N PRO A 108 -8.43 -1.53 9.90
CA PRO A 108 -8.94 -2.69 10.63
C PRO A 108 -7.85 -3.69 11.04
N TRP A 109 -6.70 -3.69 10.36
CA TRP A 109 -5.54 -4.52 10.66
C TRP A 109 -4.58 -3.85 11.65
N GLY A 110 -4.89 -2.66 12.16
CA GLY A 110 -4.01 -1.93 13.09
C GLY A 110 -2.77 -1.37 12.41
N ILE A 111 -2.86 -1.04 11.13
CA ILE A 111 -1.78 -0.49 10.32
C ILE A 111 -2.18 0.91 9.89
N VAL A 112 -1.21 1.83 9.90
CA VAL A 112 -1.38 3.19 9.41
C VAL A 112 -0.43 3.44 8.25
N ILE A 113 -0.94 4.05 7.20
CA ILE A 113 -0.17 4.48 6.03
C ILE A 113 0.29 5.91 6.25
N GLU A 114 1.60 6.09 6.41
CA GLU A 114 2.19 7.40 6.68
C GLU A 114 2.32 8.24 5.41
N ARG A 115 2.68 7.60 4.29
CA ARG A 115 2.71 8.24 2.97
C ARG A 115 2.81 7.22 1.84
N VAL A 116 2.39 7.64 0.65
CA VAL A 116 2.60 6.97 -0.63
C VAL A 116 3.33 7.93 -1.55
N GLU A 117 4.39 7.47 -2.19
CA GLU A 117 5.18 8.27 -3.13
C GLU A 117 5.27 7.56 -4.48
N MET A 118 4.60 8.07 -5.51
CA MET A 118 4.87 7.64 -6.89
C MET A 118 6.32 7.95 -7.28
N LYS A 119 7.01 6.96 -7.86
CA LYS A 119 8.41 7.08 -8.29
C LYS A 119 8.46 7.48 -9.77
N ASP A 120 8.19 6.53 -10.64
CA ASP A 120 8.37 6.64 -12.08
C ASP A 120 7.04 6.37 -12.80
N VAL A 121 6.80 7.15 -13.85
CA VAL A 121 5.70 6.95 -14.79
C VAL A 121 6.32 6.83 -16.18
N GLU A 122 6.35 5.62 -16.72
CA GLU A 122 6.89 5.35 -18.04
C GLU A 122 5.76 5.37 -19.08
N ILE A 123 5.95 6.17 -20.12
CA ILE A 123 5.01 6.31 -21.24
C ILE A 123 5.59 5.54 -22.44
N PRO A 124 4.75 4.85 -23.25
CA PRO A 124 5.18 4.20 -24.48
C PRO A 124 5.96 5.16 -25.39
N THR A 125 7.07 4.66 -25.95
CA THR A 125 7.98 5.43 -26.80
C THR A 125 7.32 6.01 -28.05
N SER A 126 6.21 5.42 -28.51
CA SER A 126 5.40 5.94 -29.61
C SER A 126 4.74 7.28 -29.28
N MET A 127 4.39 7.54 -28.02
CA MET A 127 3.71 8.76 -27.59
C MET A 127 4.68 9.86 -27.16
N GLN A 128 5.84 9.50 -26.59
CA GLN A 128 6.87 10.46 -26.15
C GLN A 128 7.30 11.41 -27.28
N ARG A 129 7.33 10.94 -28.53
CA ARG A 129 7.73 11.76 -29.69
C ARG A 129 6.66 12.78 -30.09
N ALA A 130 5.38 12.47 -29.88
CA ALA A 130 4.28 13.35 -30.22
C ALA A 130 4.10 14.50 -29.21
N MET A 131 4.51 14.31 -27.95
CA MET A 131 4.48 15.36 -26.92
C MET A 131 5.74 16.22 -26.89
N ALA A 132 6.86 15.73 -27.44
CA ALA A 132 8.13 16.46 -27.53
C ALA A 132 8.29 17.30 -28.81
N SER A 133 7.26 17.34 -29.66
CA SER A 133 7.19 18.12 -30.91
C SER A 133 6.22 19.28 -30.77
#